data_AF-A0A0C9XNH8-F1
#
_entry.id   AF-A0A0C9XNH8-F1
#
_cell.length_a   1.000
_cell.length_b   1.000
_cell.length_c   1.000
_cell.angle_alpha   90.00
_cell.angle_beta   90.00
_cell.angle_gamma   90.00
#
_symmetry.space_group_name_H-M   'P 1'
#
loop_
_entity.id
_entity.type
_entity.pdbx_description
1 polymer ?
#
loop_
_entity_poly.entity_id
_entity_poly.type
_entity_poly.pdbx_seq_one_letter_code
_entity_poly.pdbx_strand_id
1 'polypeptide(L)'
;LQFINLLRTASLDDPVAKLDDFALSRLWSPPRTRLTIEDDAIHFGIETYFALEHSAITAYEFIQQSASHCFAGNASNIPSHYNIEKLIAGHTGVESIEHDMCVDTCVAFTGPYSALDNCPIC
;
A
#
# COMPACT_ATOMS: atom_id res chain seq x y z
N LEU A 1 -30.81 -0.78 5.88
CA LEU A 1 -31.11 0.40 5.02
C LEU A 1 -29.93 1.35 4.88
N GLN A 2 -29.18 1.67 5.95
CA GLN A 2 -28.03 2.58 5.88
C GLN A 2 -26.96 2.16 4.85
N PHE A 3 -26.52 0.89 4.84
CA PHE A 3 -25.59 0.38 3.82
C PHE A 3 -26.06 0.62 2.38
N ILE A 4 -27.34 0.35 2.08
CA ILE A 4 -27.91 0.56 0.74
C ILE A 4 -27.86 2.04 0.34
N ASN A 5 -28.11 2.94 1.30
CA ASN A 5 -28.04 4.38 1.03
C ASN A 5 -26.60 4.83 0.78
N LEU A 6 -25.63 4.35 1.56
CA LEU A 6 -24.21 4.66 1.36
C LEU A 6 -23.72 4.17 -0.01
N LEU A 7 -24.11 2.97 -0.44
CA LEU A 7 -23.75 2.46 -1.77
C LEU A 7 -24.33 3.31 -2.90
N ARG A 8 -25.54 3.88 -2.72
CA ARG A 8 -26.16 4.75 -3.73
C ARG A 8 -25.45 6.10 -3.88
N THR A 9 -24.80 6.57 -2.81
CA THR A 9 -24.10 7.86 -2.78
C THR A 9 -22.59 7.68 -2.68
N ALA A 10 -22.07 6.50 -3.00
CA ALA A 10 -20.65 6.19 -2.89
C ALA A 10 -19.84 7.12 -3.81
N SER A 11 -18.77 7.70 -3.26
CA SER A 11 -17.84 8.56 -3.97
C SER A 11 -16.40 8.19 -3.59
N LEU A 12 -15.44 8.54 -4.45
CA LEU A 12 -14.02 8.47 -4.11
C LEU A 12 -13.62 9.47 -3.02
N ASP A 13 -14.42 10.53 -2.83
CA ASP A 13 -14.21 11.54 -1.78
C ASP A 13 -14.71 11.08 -0.40
N ASP A 14 -15.25 9.86 -0.29
CA ASP A 14 -15.71 9.32 0.99
C ASP A 14 -14.50 9.04 1.91
N PRO A 15 -14.43 9.59 3.13
CA PRO A 15 -13.36 9.29 4.07
C PRO A 15 -13.18 7.80 4.38
N VAL A 16 -14.25 7.01 4.22
CA VAL A 16 -14.22 5.55 4.38
C VAL A 16 -13.42 4.87 3.25
N ALA A 17 -13.22 5.51 2.10
CA ALA A 17 -12.43 4.92 1.02
C ALA A 17 -10.94 4.72 1.40
N LYS A 18 -10.43 5.49 2.38
CA LYS A 18 -9.02 5.47 2.85
C LYS A 18 -7.98 5.53 1.71
N LEU A 19 -8.35 6.09 0.57
CA LEU A 19 -7.43 6.38 -0.53
C LEU A 19 -6.61 7.60 -0.17
N ASP A 20 -5.30 7.53 -0.35
CA ASP A 20 -4.47 8.71 -0.19
C ASP A 20 -4.57 9.65 -1.40
N ASP A 21 -4.07 10.88 -1.24
CA ASP A 21 -4.12 11.90 -2.30
C ASP A 21 -3.43 11.42 -3.58
N PHE A 22 -2.38 10.59 -3.45
CA PHE A 22 -1.66 10.06 -4.59
C PHE A 22 -2.53 9.06 -5.37
N ALA A 23 -3.21 8.14 -4.69
CA ALA A 23 -4.15 7.19 -5.26
C ALA A 23 -5.32 7.89 -5.97
N LEU A 24 -5.94 8.88 -5.31
CA LEU A 24 -7.00 9.69 -5.90
C LEU A 24 -6.52 10.41 -7.16
N SER A 25 -5.33 11.02 -7.11
CA SER A 25 -4.76 11.71 -8.27
C SER A 25 -4.55 10.77 -9.47
N ARG A 26 -4.10 9.52 -9.22
CA ARG A 26 -3.92 8.51 -10.26
C ARG A 26 -5.25 8.04 -10.83
N LEU A 27 -6.28 7.87 -9.99
CA LEU A 27 -7.62 7.49 -10.44
C LEU A 27 -8.24 8.56 -11.33
N TRP A 28 -8.08 9.85 -10.97
CA TRP A 28 -8.59 10.96 -11.77
C TRP A 28 -7.77 11.24 -13.03
N SER A 29 -6.46 11.02 -12.98
CA SER A 29 -5.56 11.23 -14.11
C SER A 29 -4.58 10.05 -14.28
N PRO A 30 -5.04 8.92 -14.84
CA PRO A 30 -4.21 7.73 -14.98
C PRO A 30 -2.96 7.98 -15.83
N PRO A 31 -1.80 7.39 -15.46
CA PRO A 31 -0.60 7.44 -16.29
C PRO A 31 -0.89 6.92 -17.71
N ARG A 32 -0.45 7.67 -18.73
CA ARG A 32 -0.61 7.32 -20.16
C ARG A 32 0.67 6.85 -20.82
N THR A 33 1.78 6.91 -20.10
CA THR A 33 3.11 6.51 -20.56
C THR A 33 3.41 5.10 -20.12
N ARG A 34 4.24 4.40 -20.89
CA ARG A 34 4.82 3.14 -20.41
C ARG A 34 5.69 3.43 -19.20
N LEU A 35 5.55 2.57 -18.22
CA LEU A 35 6.35 2.60 -17.02
C LEU A 35 7.64 1.83 -17.28
N THR A 36 8.77 2.47 -17.03
CA THR A 36 10.09 1.86 -17.15
C THR A 36 10.81 2.03 -15.82
N ILE A 37 11.44 0.95 -15.35
CA ILE A 37 12.34 0.97 -14.19
C ILE A 37 13.72 0.68 -14.76
N GLU A 38 14.61 1.66 -14.74
CA GLU A 38 15.95 1.58 -15.34
C GLU A 38 17.07 1.60 -14.28
N ASP A 39 16.74 1.93 -13.04
CA ASP A 39 17.72 2.04 -11.94
C ASP A 39 17.91 0.68 -11.26
N ASP A 40 19.14 0.17 -11.26
CA ASP A 40 19.48 -1.13 -10.68
C ASP A 40 19.22 -1.22 -9.17
N ALA A 41 19.35 -0.10 -8.42
CA ALA A 41 19.03 -0.08 -7.00
C ALA A 41 17.52 -0.14 -6.75
N ILE A 42 16.72 0.44 -7.65
CA ILE A 42 15.25 0.26 -7.62
C ILE A 42 14.89 -1.19 -7.96
N HIS A 43 15.49 -1.78 -9.00
CA HIS A 43 15.26 -3.20 -9.34
C HIS A 43 15.60 -4.11 -8.17
N PHE A 44 16.78 -3.93 -7.56
CA PHE A 44 17.19 -4.69 -6.38
C PHE A 44 16.19 -4.53 -5.23
N GLY A 45 15.72 -3.31 -4.97
CA GLY A 45 14.71 -3.05 -3.96
C GLY A 45 13.40 -3.78 -4.24
N ILE A 46 12.90 -3.76 -5.48
CA ILE A 46 11.68 -4.48 -5.87
C ILE A 46 11.84 -5.99 -5.72
N GLU A 47 12.94 -6.57 -6.20
CA GLU A 47 13.21 -8.00 -6.07
C GLU A 47 13.30 -8.42 -4.59
N THR A 48 13.99 -7.63 -3.77
CA THR A 48 14.10 -7.86 -2.33
C THR A 48 12.74 -7.77 -1.65
N TYR A 49 11.91 -6.79 -2.02
CA TYR A 49 10.55 -6.64 -1.50
C TYR A 49 9.70 -7.88 -1.77
N PHE A 50 9.66 -8.36 -3.02
CA PHE A 50 8.89 -9.57 -3.36
C PHE A 50 9.46 -10.85 -2.75
N ALA A 51 10.78 -10.96 -2.61
CA ALA A 51 11.39 -12.10 -1.93
C ALA A 51 11.03 -12.17 -0.44
N LEU A 52 10.57 -11.07 0.15
CA LEU A 52 10.27 -10.91 1.56
C LEU A 52 8.77 -10.77 1.87
N GLU A 53 7.87 -11.18 0.96
CA GLU A 53 6.41 -11.01 1.07
C GLU A 53 5.81 -11.42 2.43
N HIS A 54 6.39 -12.43 3.10
CA HIS A 54 5.94 -12.93 4.40
C HIS A 54 6.90 -12.64 5.56
N SER A 55 7.84 -11.73 5.35
CA SER A 55 8.83 -11.34 6.35
C SER A 55 8.46 -10.00 6.99
N ALA A 56 9.09 -9.71 8.14
CA ALA A 56 8.98 -8.38 8.73
C ALA A 56 9.66 -7.33 7.84
N ILE A 57 9.12 -6.11 7.84
CA ILE A 57 9.70 -4.94 7.15
C ILE A 57 11.18 -4.75 7.52
N THR A 58 11.56 -5.02 8.77
CA THR A 58 12.95 -4.92 9.25
C THR A 58 13.92 -5.84 8.51
N ALA A 59 13.46 -6.97 7.96
CA ALA A 59 14.29 -7.84 7.13
C ALA A 59 14.74 -7.14 5.83
N TYR A 60 13.83 -6.40 5.20
CA TYR A 60 14.15 -5.57 4.03
C TYR A 60 15.19 -4.50 4.39
N GLU A 61 14.96 -3.79 5.50
CA GLU A 61 15.85 -2.70 5.95
C GLU A 61 17.25 -3.21 6.27
N PHE A 62 17.40 -4.38 6.88
CA PHE A 62 18.71 -4.99 7.12
C PHE A 62 19.43 -5.38 5.84
N ILE A 63 18.72 -5.88 4.83
CA ILE A 63 19.32 -6.19 3.52
C ILE A 63 19.74 -4.91 2.82
N GLN A 64 18.88 -3.89 2.79
CA GLN A 64 19.20 -2.56 2.25
C GLN A 64 20.46 -1.98 2.89
N GLN A 65 20.54 -2.01 4.23
CA GLN A 65 21.70 -1.50 4.98
C GLN A 65 22.96 -2.32 4.68
N SER A 66 22.84 -3.65 4.65
CA SER A 66 23.98 -4.53 4.34
C SER A 66 24.49 -4.31 2.92
N ALA A 67 23.58 -4.16 1.95
CA ALA A 67 23.94 -3.84 0.56
C ALA A 67 24.67 -2.49 0.48
N SER A 68 24.18 -1.47 1.20
CA SER A 68 24.82 -0.15 1.26
C SER A 68 26.23 -0.19 1.85
N HIS A 69 26.49 -1.10 2.80
CA HIS A 69 27.82 -1.26 3.41
C HIS A 69 28.79 -2.08 2.54
N CYS A 70 28.29 -3.12 1.87
CA CYS A 70 29.12 -4.07 1.13
C CYS A 70 29.42 -3.65 -0.31
N PHE A 71 28.54 -2.85 -0.93
CA PHE A 71 28.65 -2.48 -2.34
C PHE A 71 28.83 -0.97 -2.49
N ALA A 72 29.81 -0.56 -3.31
CA ALA A 72 30.00 0.84 -3.66
C ALA A 72 29.01 1.29 -4.75
N GLY A 73 28.79 2.59 -4.87
CA GLY A 73 27.95 3.17 -5.93
C GLY A 73 26.47 3.26 -5.55
N ASN A 74 25.59 2.85 -6.45
CA ASN A 74 24.14 3.04 -6.34
C ASN A 74 23.46 2.18 -5.26
N ALA A 75 24.14 1.21 -4.65
CA ALA A 75 23.57 0.41 -3.55
C ALA A 75 23.13 1.29 -2.35
N SER A 76 23.76 2.45 -2.15
CA SER A 76 23.34 3.44 -1.16
C SER A 76 22.01 4.15 -1.50
N ASN A 77 21.52 4.01 -2.74
CA ASN A 77 20.28 4.58 -3.23
C ASN A 77 19.11 3.58 -3.24
N ILE A 78 19.29 2.35 -2.73
CA ILE A 78 18.18 1.39 -2.60
C ILE A 78 17.07 2.05 -1.77
N PRO A 79 15.84 2.20 -2.30
CA PRO A 79 14.77 2.87 -1.58
C PRO A 79 14.38 2.11 -0.32
N SER A 80 13.80 2.80 0.66
CA SER A 80 13.17 2.15 1.82
C SER A 80 12.00 1.25 1.39
N HIS A 81 11.58 0.34 2.27
CA HIS A 81 10.41 -0.52 2.03
C HIS A 81 9.18 0.29 1.63
N TYR A 82 8.89 1.35 2.39
CA TYR A 82 7.78 2.28 2.10
C TYR A 82 7.86 2.91 0.70
N ASN A 83 9.06 3.34 0.28
CA ASN A 83 9.24 3.94 -1.03
C ASN A 83 9.11 2.92 -2.16
N ILE A 84 9.57 1.68 -1.97
CA ILE A 84 9.33 0.59 -2.92
C ILE A 84 7.84 0.29 -3.04
N GLU A 85 7.12 0.19 -1.93
CA GLU A 85 5.68 -0.06 -1.94
C GLU A 85 4.92 1.04 -2.68
N LYS A 86 5.23 2.32 -2.41
CA LYS A 86 4.64 3.45 -3.15
C LYS A 86 5.01 3.47 -4.63
N LEU A 87 6.23 3.07 -4.96
CA LEU A 87 6.68 2.92 -6.34
C LEU A 87 5.88 1.83 -7.04
N ILE A 88 5.78 0.64 -6.45
CA ILE A 88 4.97 -0.49 -6.97
C ILE A 88 3.50 -0.08 -7.13
N ALA A 89 2.91 0.61 -6.15
CA ALA A 89 1.54 1.11 -6.25
C ALA A 89 1.37 2.15 -7.37
N GLY A 90 2.35 3.04 -7.54
CA GLY A 90 2.39 3.99 -8.66
C GLY A 90 2.49 3.30 -10.03
N HIS A 91 3.20 2.16 -10.10
CA HIS A 91 3.39 1.41 -11.34
C HIS A 91 2.21 0.50 -11.69
N THR A 92 1.68 -0.22 -10.70
CA THR A 92 0.64 -1.23 -10.92
C THR A 92 -0.76 -0.67 -10.76
N GLY A 93 -0.90 0.47 -10.08
CA GLY A 93 -2.19 0.97 -9.62
C GLY A 93 -2.79 0.17 -8.46
N VAL A 94 -2.09 -0.85 -7.96
CA VAL A 94 -2.54 -1.70 -6.85
C VAL A 94 -2.04 -1.13 -5.54
N GLU A 95 -2.95 -0.86 -4.62
CA GLU A 95 -2.65 -0.28 -3.32
C GLU A 95 -3.50 -0.97 -2.25
N SER A 96 -2.91 -1.23 -1.08
CA SER A 96 -3.63 -1.81 0.05
C SER A 96 -4.57 -0.76 0.66
N ILE A 97 -5.82 -1.17 0.90
CA ILE A 97 -6.79 -0.37 1.65
C ILE A 97 -7.15 -1.17 2.90
N GLU A 98 -6.70 -0.68 4.05
CA GLU A 98 -6.79 -1.44 5.30
C GLU A 98 -7.86 -0.85 6.22
N HIS A 99 -8.77 -1.70 6.66
CA HIS A 99 -9.76 -1.41 7.67
C HIS A 99 -9.63 -2.38 8.83
N ASP A 100 -9.87 -1.88 10.03
CA ASP A 100 -9.97 -2.72 11.20
C ASP A 100 -11.10 -3.72 11.02
N MET A 101 -10.89 -4.93 11.53
CA MET A 101 -11.80 -6.05 11.37
C MET A 101 -11.85 -6.84 12.67
N CYS A 102 -13.06 -7.29 13.04
CA CYS A 102 -13.22 -8.17 14.18
C CYS A 102 -12.49 -9.50 13.95
N VAL A 103 -11.66 -9.92 14.91
CA VAL A 103 -10.86 -11.15 14.84
C VAL A 103 -11.71 -12.43 14.87
N ASP A 104 -12.87 -12.40 15.53
CA ASP A 104 -13.71 -13.59 15.70
C ASP A 104 -14.69 -13.80 14.55
N THR A 105 -15.19 -12.70 13.95
CA THR A 105 -16.28 -12.73 12.96
C THR A 105 -15.88 -12.24 11.59
N CYS A 106 -14.67 -11.70 11.43
CA CYS A 106 -14.20 -11.04 10.21
C CYS A 106 -15.11 -9.89 9.73
N VAL A 107 -15.90 -9.28 10.62
CA VAL A 107 -16.70 -8.09 10.30
C VAL A 107 -15.77 -6.89 10.20
N ALA A 108 -15.69 -6.30 9.01
CA ALA A 108 -14.91 -5.08 8.78
C ALA A 108 -15.64 -3.84 9.33
N PHE A 109 -14.91 -2.97 10.04
CA PHE A 109 -15.41 -1.72 10.59
C PHE A 109 -15.38 -0.63 9.51
N THR A 110 -16.38 -0.71 8.63
CA THR A 110 -16.56 0.19 7.48
C THR A 110 -17.98 0.71 7.40
N GLY A 111 -18.20 1.78 6.62
CA GLY A 111 -19.52 2.36 6.40
C GLY A 111 -20.22 2.69 7.73
N PRO A 112 -21.43 2.17 8.01
CA PRO A 112 -22.14 2.38 9.28
C PRO A 112 -21.40 1.87 10.52
N TYR A 113 -20.40 1.00 10.35
CA TYR A 113 -19.60 0.43 11.43
C TYR A 113 -18.23 1.09 11.60
N SER A 114 -17.90 2.12 10.83
CA SER A 114 -16.55 2.72 10.81
C SER A 114 -16.12 3.36 12.14
N ALA A 115 -17.07 3.68 13.03
CA ALA A 115 -16.81 4.28 14.32
C ALA A 115 -16.97 3.29 15.49
N LEU A 116 -17.08 1.99 15.21
CA LEU A 116 -17.20 0.97 16.23
C LEU A 116 -15.84 0.43 16.63
N ASP A 117 -15.60 0.35 17.94
CA ASP A 117 -14.43 -0.32 18.51
C ASP A 117 -14.72 -1.77 18.93
N ASN A 118 -16.01 -2.17 18.90
CA ASN A 118 -16.47 -3.49 19.28
C ASN A 118 -17.30 -4.11 18.15
N CYS A 119 -17.21 -5.44 18.02
CA CYS A 119 -17.97 -6.16 17.02
C CYS A 119 -19.48 -6.00 17.25
N PRO A 120 -20.27 -5.65 16.22
CA PRO A 120 -21.73 -5.57 16.38
C PRO A 120 -22.42 -6.95 16.42
N ILE A 121 -21.66 -8.04 16.26
CA ILE A 121 -22.19 -9.40 16.13
C ILE A 121 -21.80 -10.33 17.30
N CYS A 122 -20.66 -10.11 17.95
CA CYS A 122 -20.14 -10.97 19.02
C CYS A 122 -19.77 -10.18 20.28
#